data_AF-A0A3P7DZ09-F1
#
_entry.id   AF-A0A3P7DZ09-F1
#
_cell.length_a   1.000
_cell.length_b   1.000
_cell.length_c   1.000
_cell.angle_alpha   90.00
_cell.angle_beta   90.00
_cell.angle_gamma   90.00
#
_symmetry.space_group_name_H-M   'P 1'
#
loop_
_entity.id
_entity.type
_entity.pdbx_description
1 polymer ?
#
loop_
_entity_poly.entity_id
_entity_poly.type
_entity_poly.pdbx_seq_one_letter_code
_entity_poly.pdbx_strand_id
1 'polypeptide(L)'
;MESPGSCLEEFRAVPFIECHGRGTCNHYATNHGFWLAIIDKNKQWQKPMSQTLKAGGLKDRVSRCQKTEIKEPINAPEITYGTGAM
;
A
#
# COMPACT_ATOMS: atom_id res chain seq x y z
N MET A 1 -7.24 3.69 1.15
CA MET A 1 -5.79 3.37 1.22
C MET A 1 -5.08 4.26 0.20
N GLU A 2 -5.22 5.56 0.37
CA GLU A 2 -5.00 6.53 -0.73
C GLU A 2 -3.61 7.18 -0.69
N SER A 3 -2.79 6.85 0.31
CA SER A 3 -1.46 7.43 0.43
C SER A 3 -0.47 6.69 -0.47
N PRO A 4 0.48 7.40 -1.11
CA PRO A 4 1.57 6.76 -1.87
C PRO A 4 2.39 5.75 -1.06
N GLY A 5 2.44 5.92 0.27
CA GLY A 5 3.13 5.01 1.20
C GLY A 5 2.50 3.62 1.31
N SER A 6 1.23 3.47 0.94
CA SER A 6 0.58 2.15 0.89
C SER A 6 1.00 1.30 -0.33
N CYS A 7 1.72 1.91 -1.28
CA CYS A 7 2.15 1.27 -2.52
C CYS A 7 3.67 1.16 -2.62
N LEU A 8 4.24 0.11 -2.01
CA LEU A 8 5.68 -0.17 -2.09
C LEU A 8 6.05 -0.76 -3.46
N GLU A 9 7.14 -0.25 -4.04
CA GLU A 9 7.62 -0.67 -5.37
C GLU A 9 8.23 -2.08 -5.33
N GLU A 10 8.94 -2.41 -4.25
CA GLU A 10 9.49 -3.73 -4.00
C GLU A 10 8.72 -4.44 -2.89
N PHE A 11 8.20 -5.63 -3.20
CA PHE A 11 7.60 -6.50 -2.18
C PHE A 11 8.67 -7.16 -1.31
N ARG A 12 8.50 -7.07 0.01
CA ARG A 12 9.23 -7.85 1.02
C ARG A 12 8.23 -8.40 2.03
N ALA A 13 8.37 -9.64 2.49
CA ALA A 13 7.43 -10.20 3.47
C ALA A 13 7.33 -9.33 4.74
N VAL A 14 8.46 -8.78 5.19
CA VAL A 14 8.58 -7.84 6.31
C VAL A 14 9.40 -6.64 5.82
N PRO A 15 8.79 -5.47 5.54
CA PRO A 15 9.46 -4.35 4.86
C PRO A 15 10.18 -3.38 5.81
N PHE A 16 10.48 -3.77 7.05
CA PHE A 16 11.11 -2.90 8.05
C PHE A 16 12.16 -3.63 8.88
N ILE A 17 12.99 -2.84 9.57
CA ILE A 17 13.94 -3.27 10.59
C ILE A 17 13.59 -2.60 11.91
N GLU A 18 13.73 -3.31 13.04
CA GLU A 18 13.47 -2.75 14.37
C GLU A 18 14.79 -2.26 14.97
N CYS A 19 14.81 -1.03 15.49
CA CYS A 19 15.97 -0.45 16.16
C CYS A 19 15.64 -0.05 17.59
N HIS A 20 16.59 -0.26 18.51
CA HIS A 20 16.51 0.11 19.91
C HIS A 20 17.38 1.34 20.20
N GLY A 21 16.99 2.14 21.19
CA GLY A 21 17.69 3.39 21.56
C GLY A 21 19.16 3.25 21.96
N ARG A 22 19.61 2.02 22.27
CA ARG A 22 21.03 1.69 22.51
C ARG A 22 21.88 1.58 21.24
N GLY A 23 21.32 1.88 20.06
CA GLY A 23 22.04 1.86 18.78
C GLY A 23 22.10 0.49 18.09
N THR A 24 21.25 -0.46 18.46
CA THR A 24 21.19 -1.78 17.80
C THR A 24 19.92 -1.95 17.00
N CYS A 25 20.03 -2.55 15.82
CA CYS A 25 18.90 -2.88 14.97
C CYS A 25 18.90 -4.37 14.62
N ASN A 26 17.72 -4.98 14.49
CA ASN A 26 17.59 -6.38 14.13
C ASN A 26 16.26 -6.69 13.41
N HIS A 27 16.23 -7.83 12.72
CA HIS A 27 15.00 -8.46 12.26
C HIS A 27 14.60 -9.54 13.27
N TYR A 28 13.45 -9.37 13.92
CA TYR A 28 12.93 -10.34 14.87
C TYR A 28 11.90 -11.25 14.20
N ALA A 29 11.81 -12.51 14.65
CA ALA A 29 10.86 -13.48 14.11
C ALA A 29 9.38 -13.09 14.33
N THR A 30 9.13 -12.20 15.29
CA THR A 30 7.83 -11.59 15.59
C THR A 30 7.47 -10.44 14.65
N ASN A 31 8.40 -10.00 13.80
CA ASN A 31 8.13 -8.93 12.85
C ASN A 31 7.22 -9.46 11.74
N HIS A 32 6.10 -8.79 11.52
CA HIS A 32 5.11 -9.16 10.51
C HIS A 32 4.82 -7.99 9.60
N GLY A 33 4.83 -8.23 8.28
CA GLY A 33 4.28 -7.30 7.30
C GLY A 33 2.88 -7.73 6.89
N PHE A 34 1.96 -6.77 6.80
CA PHE A 34 0.59 -7.01 6.33
C PHE A 34 0.40 -6.39 4.95
N TRP A 35 -0.25 -7.15 4.07
CA TRP A 35 -0.47 -6.81 2.68
C TRP A 35 -1.93 -7.08 2.32
N LEU A 36 -2.51 -6.28 1.44
CA LEU A 36 -3.84 -6.60 0.92
C LEU A 36 -3.78 -7.88 0.08
N ALA A 37 -4.80 -8.73 0.23
CA ALA A 37 -4.94 -9.95 -0.55
C ALA A 37 -5.65 -9.70 -1.90
N ILE A 38 -5.32 -10.51 -2.92
CA ILE A 38 -6.12 -10.59 -4.15
C ILE A 38 -7.41 -11.36 -3.85
N ILE A 39 -8.57 -10.74 -4.09
CA ILE A 39 -9.89 -11.35 -3.91
C ILE A 39 -10.59 -11.48 -5.26
N ASP A 40 -11.04 -12.70 -5.58
CA ASP A 40 -11.88 -12.98 -6.75
C ASP A 40 -13.27 -12.35 -6.56
N LYS A 41 -13.77 -11.63 -7.59
CA LYS A 41 -15.07 -10.94 -7.55
C LYS A 41 -16.22 -11.87 -7.16
N ASN A 42 -16.19 -13.12 -7.59
CA ASN A 42 -17.25 -14.10 -7.31
C ASN A 42 -17.16 -14.69 -5.89
N LYS A 43 -16.08 -14.40 -5.15
CA LYS A 43 -15.79 -14.96 -3.82
C LYS A 43 -15.75 -13.91 -2.71
N GLN A 44 -16.06 -12.65 -3.00
CA GLN A 44 -15.99 -11.53 -2.03
C GLN A 44 -16.83 -11.78 -0.76
N TRP A 45 -17.97 -12.46 -0.91
CA TRP A 45 -18.92 -12.73 0.16
C TRP A 45 -18.89 -14.18 0.67
N GLN A 46 -17.92 -14.96 0.19
CA GLN A 46 -17.73 -16.33 0.63
C GLN A 46 -16.68 -16.37 1.75
N LYS A 47 -16.72 -17.41 2.58
CA LYS A 47 -15.67 -17.65 3.58
C LYS A 47 -14.31 -17.74 2.86
N PRO A 48 -13.31 -16.93 3.25
CA PRO A 48 -11.98 -17.02 2.66
C PRO A 48 -11.36 -18.40 2.89
N MET A 49 -10.76 -18.97 1.84
CA MET A 49 -9.99 -20.20 1.96
C MET A 49 -8.60 -19.87 2.52
N SER A 50 -8.29 -20.39 3.72
CA SER A 50 -6.97 -20.23 4.33
C SER A 50 -5.90 -20.91 3.49
N GLN A 51 -4.77 -20.22 3.29
CA GLN A 51 -3.63 -20.70 2.53
C GLN A 51 -2.34 -20.31 3.26
N THR A 52 -1.35 -21.19 3.25
CA THR A 52 0.01 -20.88 3.71
C THR A 52 0.91 -20.82 2.48
N LEU A 53 1.46 -19.65 2.21
CA LEU A 53 2.35 -19.41 1.08
C LEU A 53 3.80 -19.43 1.56
N LYS A 54 4.66 -20.14 0.84
CA LYS A 54 6.11 -20.16 1.06
C LYS A 54 6.82 -19.28 0.03
N ALA A 55 8.14 -19.20 0.15
CA ALA A 55 9.00 -18.57 -0.85
C ALA A 55 8.63 -19.05 -2.27
N GLY A 56 8.60 -18.13 -3.23
CA GLY A 56 8.14 -18.37 -4.60
C GLY A 56 6.67 -18.00 -4.83
N GLY A 57 5.75 -18.35 -3.91
CA GLY A 57 4.30 -18.11 -4.09
C GLY A 57 3.74 -16.88 -3.37
N LEU A 58 4.56 -16.15 -2.61
CA LEU A 58 4.10 -15.02 -1.79
C LEU A 58 3.41 -13.92 -2.62
N LYS A 59 3.97 -13.59 -3.79
CA LYS A 59 3.46 -12.49 -4.64
C LYS A 59 2.11 -12.83 -5.30
N ASP A 60 1.74 -14.10 -5.40
CA ASP A 60 0.53 -14.57 -6.10
C ASP A 60 -0.76 -14.17 -5.39
N ARG A 61 -0.68 -13.79 -4.11
CA ARG A 61 -1.82 -13.35 -3.31
C ARG A 61 -1.73 -11.92 -2.83
N VAL A 62 -0.68 -11.18 -3.18
CA VAL A 62 -0.50 -9.78 -2.76
C VAL A 62 -1.10 -8.85 -3.80
N SER A 63 -1.99 -7.96 -3.35
CA SER A 63 -2.63 -6.96 -4.20
C SER A 63 -1.60 -6.02 -4.85
N ARG A 64 -1.97 -5.46 -6.00
CA ARG A 64 -1.17 -4.48 -6.73
C ARG A 64 -1.82 -3.11 -6.64
N CYS A 65 -1.00 -2.09 -6.75
CA CYS A 65 -1.39 -0.70 -6.66
C CYS A 65 -0.59 0.11 -7.67
N GLN A 66 -1.06 1.32 -7.96
CA GLN A 66 -0.40 2.27 -8.83
C GLN A 66 -0.41 3.62 -8.13
N LYS A 67 0.77 4.23 -7.99
CA LYS A 67 0.88 5.62 -7.56
C LYS A 67 0.44 6.50 -8.73
N THR A 68 -0.49 7.41 -8.49
CA THR A 68 -0.88 8.42 -9.47
C THR A 68 -0.60 9.79 -8.88
N GLU A 69 -0.06 10.68 -9.70
CA GLU A 69 0.13 12.08 -9.35
C GLU A 69 -1.07 12.87 -9.84
N ILE A 70 -1.70 13.60 -8.91
CA ILE A 70 -2.81 14.47 -9.22
C ILE A 70 -2.22 15.75 -9.79
N LYS A 71 -2.48 16.05 -11.07
CA LYS A 71 -2.06 17.30 -11.71
C LYS A 71 -2.88 18.51 -11.23
N GLU A 72 -4.13 18.29 -10.82
CA GLU A 72 -5.04 19.33 -10.30
C GLU A 72 -5.84 18.81 -9.09
N PRO A 73 -5.82 19.49 -7.93
CA PRO A 73 -6.49 19.00 -6.73
C PRO A 73 -7.99 18.79 -6.95
N ILE A 74 -8.51 17.63 -6.52
CA ILE A 74 -9.93 17.21 -6.68
C ILE A 74 -10.92 18.19 -6.00
N ASN A 75 -10.41 19.08 -5.12
CA ASN A 75 -11.17 20.12 -4.43
C ASN A 75 -10.52 21.51 -4.53
N ALA A 76 -9.76 21.80 -5.59
CA ALA A 76 -9.25 23.16 -5.77
C ALA A 76 -10.45 24.13 -5.93
N PRO A 77 -10.63 25.14 -5.06
CA PRO A 77 -11.60 26.18 -5.34
C PRO A 77 -11.15 26.87 -6.62
N GLU A 78 -12.05 26.97 -7.59
CA GLU A 78 -11.84 27.72 -8.82
C GLU A 78 -11.71 29.21 -8.44
N ILE A 79 -10.51 29.67 -8.11
CA ILE A 79 -10.25 31.09 -7.89
C ILE A 79 -10.22 31.74 -9.27
N THR A 80 -11.40 32.06 -9.79
CA THR A 80 -11.53 32.90 -10.97
C THR A 80 -11.06 34.30 -10.60
N TYR A 81 -9.78 34.58 -10.87
CA TYR A 81 -9.33 35.97 -11.08
C TYR A 81 -9.88 36.41 -12.44
N GLY A 82 -11.16 36.79 -12.45
CA GLY A 82 -11.77 37.46 -13.59
C GLY A 82 -11.10 38.83 -13.77
N THR A 83 -10.22 38.91 -14.76
CA THR A 83 -9.75 40.16 -15.35
C THR A 83 -10.95 40.97 -15.84
N GLY A 84 -11.38 41.95 -15.06
CA GLY A 84 -12.20 43.06 -15.54
C GLY A 84 -11.34 43.98 -16.39
N ALA A 85 -11.23 43.66 -17.68
CA ALA A 85 -10.80 44.62 -18.70
C ALA A 85 -12.04 45.45 -19.10
N MET A 86 -12.05 46.72 -18.71
CA MET A 86 -12.67 47.80 -19.47
C MET A 86 -11.54 48.67 -20.02
#